data_AF-A0A5E4AX20-F1
#
_entry.id   AF-A0A5E4AX20-F1
#
_cell.length_a   1.000
_cell.length_b   1.000
_cell.length_c   1.000
_cell.angle_alpha   90.00
_cell.angle_beta   90.00
_cell.angle_gamma   90.00
#
_symmetry.space_group_name_H-M   'P 1'
#
loop_
_entity.id
_entity.type
_entity.pdbx_description
1 polymer ?
#
loop_
_entity_poly.entity_id
_entity_poly.type
_entity_poly.pdbx_seq_one_letter_code
_entity_poly.pdbx_strand_id
1 'polypeptide(L)'
;METLSRITEEMVPVPGSVNGVNALGLVVFSMCFGFVIGNMKEQGQALRDFFDSLNEAIMRLVAVIMWYAPLGILFLIAGKIVEMEDMGVIGGQLAMYTVTVIVGLLIHAVIVLPLLYFLVTRKNPWVFIGGLLQALITALGTSSSSATLPITFKCLEENNGVDKRITRFVLPVGATINMDGTALYEALAAIFIAQVNNFDLNFGQIITISITATAASIGAAGIPQAGLVTMVIVLTSVGLPTDDITLIIAVDWFL
;
A
#
# COMPACT_ATOMS: atom_id res chain seq x y z
N MET A 1 -28.68 -10.81 -22.47
CA MET A 1 -27.37 -11.19 -23.03
C MET A 1 -26.31 -10.13 -22.73
N GLU A 2 -26.61 -8.83 -22.84
CA GLU A 2 -25.67 -7.74 -22.46
C GLU A 2 -25.27 -7.71 -20.97
N THR A 3 -26.15 -8.14 -20.07
CA THR A 3 -25.83 -8.17 -18.63
C THR A 3 -24.89 -9.31 -18.25
N LEU A 4 -24.94 -10.42 -18.97
CA LEU A 4 -24.04 -11.56 -18.79
C LEU A 4 -22.67 -11.29 -19.42
N SER A 5 -22.61 -10.55 -20.54
CA SER A 5 -21.34 -10.18 -21.17
C SER A 5 -20.51 -9.23 -20.31
N ARG A 6 -21.13 -8.28 -19.59
CA ARG A 6 -20.44 -7.39 -18.64
C ARG A 6 -19.79 -8.14 -17.47
N ILE A 7 -20.48 -9.16 -16.95
CA ILE A 7 -19.96 -9.97 -15.84
C ILE A 7 -18.76 -10.84 -16.29
N THR A 8 -18.75 -11.31 -17.54
CA THR A 8 -17.61 -12.02 -18.11
C THR A 8 -16.42 -11.12 -18.48
N GLU A 9 -16.65 -9.85 -18.85
CA GLU A 9 -15.56 -8.88 -19.08
C GLU A 9 -14.84 -8.49 -17.78
N GLU A 10 -15.53 -8.48 -16.64
CA GLU A 10 -14.91 -8.28 -15.32
C GLU A 10 -14.09 -9.49 -14.84
N MET A 11 -14.47 -10.71 -15.25
CA MET A 11 -13.82 -11.96 -14.80
C MET A 11 -12.66 -12.46 -15.69
N VAL A 12 -12.48 -11.91 -16.89
CA VAL A 12 -11.37 -12.29 -17.78
C VAL A 12 -10.60 -11.03 -18.18
N PRO A 13 -9.39 -10.78 -17.66
CA PRO A 13 -8.62 -9.61 -18.01
C PRO A 13 -8.26 -9.66 -19.49
N VAL A 14 -8.88 -8.78 -20.29
CA VAL A 14 -8.49 -8.54 -21.68
C VAL A 14 -7.11 -7.87 -21.67
N PRO A 15 -6.09 -8.42 -22.35
CA PRO A 15 -4.78 -7.79 -22.40
C PRO A 15 -4.88 -6.42 -23.12
N GLY A 16 -4.74 -5.32 -22.37
CA GLY A 16 -4.57 -3.99 -22.96
C GLY A 16 -5.40 -2.84 -22.38
N SER A 17 -6.38 -3.09 -21.50
CA SER A 17 -7.11 -1.98 -20.85
C SER A 17 -7.38 -2.27 -19.38
N VAL A 18 -6.36 -2.08 -18.54
CA VAL A 18 -6.58 -1.85 -17.11
C VAL A 18 -6.97 -0.39 -16.93
N ASN A 19 -8.19 -0.13 -16.40
CA ASN A 19 -8.72 1.20 -16.08
C ASN A 19 -8.01 1.85 -14.86
N GLY A 20 -6.70 1.59 -14.68
CA GLY A 20 -5.89 2.06 -13.56
C GLY A 20 -4.61 2.73 -14.03
N VAL A 21 -4.08 3.66 -13.23
CA VAL A 21 -2.78 4.29 -13.49
C VAL A 21 -1.68 3.25 -13.29
N ASN A 22 -0.92 2.93 -14.34
CA ASN A 22 0.25 2.05 -14.26
C ASN A 22 1.44 2.78 -13.62
N ALA A 23 1.41 2.95 -12.31
CA ALA A 23 2.45 3.66 -11.55
C ALA A 23 3.84 3.03 -11.71
N LEU A 24 3.94 1.70 -11.65
CA LEU A 24 5.21 0.99 -11.83
C LEU A 24 5.81 1.24 -13.21
N GLY A 25 5.00 1.11 -14.27
CA GLY A 25 5.42 1.36 -15.64
C GLY A 25 5.88 2.78 -15.86
N LEU A 26 5.17 3.77 -15.29
CA LEU A 26 5.59 5.17 -15.30
C LEU A 26 6.93 5.37 -14.61
N VAL A 27 7.15 4.73 -13.45
CA VAL A 27 8.41 4.82 -12.70
C VAL A 27 9.58 4.21 -13.49
N VAL A 28 9.41 3.03 -14.09
CA VAL A 28 10.43 2.40 -14.96
C VAL A 28 10.72 3.27 -16.18
N PHE A 29 9.68 3.80 -16.84
CA PHE A 29 9.85 4.72 -17.97
C PHE A 29 10.61 5.99 -17.55
N SER A 30 10.21 6.63 -16.45
CA SER A 30 10.86 7.84 -15.94
C SER A 30 12.33 7.62 -15.58
N MET A 31 12.70 6.46 -15.04
CA MET A 31 14.11 6.10 -14.81
C MET A 31 14.90 6.01 -16.12
N CYS A 32 14.41 5.23 -17.09
CA CYS A 32 15.06 5.07 -18.39
C CYS A 32 15.19 6.41 -19.11
N PHE A 33 14.11 7.20 -19.11
CA PHE A 33 14.07 8.51 -19.74
C PHE A 33 15.02 9.51 -19.05
N GLY A 34 15.01 9.54 -17.71
CA GLY A 34 15.95 10.33 -16.92
C GLY A 34 17.41 9.95 -17.15
N PHE A 35 17.70 8.66 -17.31
CA PHE A 35 19.04 8.18 -17.65
C PHE A 35 19.47 8.62 -19.05
N VAL A 36 18.58 8.54 -20.05
CA VAL A 36 18.87 9.01 -21.43
C VAL A 36 19.14 10.52 -21.43
N ILE A 37 18.25 11.32 -20.85
CA ILE A 37 18.45 12.77 -20.73
C ILE A 37 19.74 13.07 -19.94
N GLY A 38 20.04 12.27 -18.91
CA GLY A 38 21.27 12.26 -18.12
C GLY A 38 22.56 12.14 -18.95
N ASN A 39 22.52 11.36 -20.03
CA ASN A 39 23.65 11.14 -20.92
C ASN A 39 23.74 12.16 -22.08
N MET A 40 22.67 12.88 -22.39
CA MET A 40 22.64 13.89 -23.46
C MET A 40 23.41 15.19 -23.16
N LYS A 41 24.00 15.32 -21.96
CA LYS A 41 24.78 16.49 -21.51
C LYS A 41 24.03 17.80 -21.81
N GLU A 42 24.64 18.74 -22.55
CA GLU A 42 24.06 20.05 -22.88
C GLU A 42 22.75 19.94 -23.68
N GLN A 43 22.61 18.97 -24.58
CA GLN A 43 21.39 18.79 -25.37
C GLN A 43 20.18 18.39 -24.50
N GLY A 44 20.43 17.76 -23.36
CA GLY A 44 19.39 17.36 -22.41
C GLY A 44 19.00 18.45 -21.42
N GLN A 45 19.74 19.57 -21.36
CA GLN A 45 19.62 20.54 -20.27
C GLN A 45 18.24 21.19 -20.21
N ALA A 46 17.68 21.61 -21.35
CA ALA A 46 16.35 22.20 -21.41
C ALA A 46 15.25 21.27 -20.84
N LEU A 47 15.34 19.96 -21.09
CA LEU A 47 14.41 18.98 -20.55
C LEU A 47 14.61 18.77 -19.04
N ARG A 48 15.86 18.72 -18.57
CA ARG A 48 16.14 18.62 -17.13
C ARG A 48 15.58 19.81 -16.38
N ASP A 49 15.88 21.02 -16.84
CA ASP A 49 15.43 22.27 -16.22
C ASP A 49 13.90 22.38 -16.21
N PHE A 50 13.24 21.90 -17.28
CA PHE A 50 11.79 21.79 -17.33
C PHE A 50 11.24 20.85 -16.24
N PHE A 51 11.77 19.62 -16.13
CA PHE A 51 11.31 18.66 -15.12
C PHE A 51 11.62 19.10 -13.70
N ASP A 52 12.76 19.74 -13.47
CA ASP A 52 13.11 20.30 -12.16
C ASP A 52 12.16 21.44 -11.77
N SER A 53 11.83 22.32 -12.71
CA SER A 53 10.85 23.40 -12.50
C SER A 53 9.43 22.85 -12.25
N LEU A 54 9.02 21.84 -13.02
CA LEU A 54 7.74 21.16 -12.85
C LEU A 54 7.66 20.49 -11.47
N ASN A 55 8.72 19.79 -11.05
CA ASN A 55 8.78 19.16 -9.75
C ASN A 55 8.69 20.21 -8.62
N GLU A 56 9.43 21.30 -8.72
CA GLU A 56 9.36 22.40 -7.75
C GLU A 56 7.94 22.99 -7.67
N ALA A 57 7.26 23.17 -8.80
CA ALA A 57 5.86 23.61 -8.82
C ALA A 57 4.92 22.60 -8.11
N ILE A 58 5.11 21.30 -8.34
CA ILE A 58 4.35 20.24 -7.65
C ILE A 58 4.59 20.31 -6.14
N MET A 59 5.84 20.42 -5.69
CA MET A 59 6.16 20.48 -4.26
C MET A 59 5.54 21.71 -3.58
N ARG A 60 5.47 22.85 -4.28
CA ARG A 60 4.76 24.05 -3.78
C ARG A 60 3.26 23.82 -3.66
N LEU A 61 2.65 23.16 -4.65
CA LEU A 61 1.23 22.78 -4.60
C LEU A 61 0.96 21.84 -3.42
N VAL A 62 1.83 20.86 -3.19
CA VAL A 62 1.75 19.95 -2.04
C VAL A 62 1.82 20.72 -0.72
N ALA A 63 2.69 21.73 -0.61
CA ALA A 63 2.75 22.60 0.55
C ALA A 63 1.42 23.35 0.80
N VAL A 64 0.72 23.78 -0.25
CA VAL A 64 -0.61 24.39 -0.14
C VAL A 64 -1.65 23.37 0.34
N ILE A 65 -1.67 22.16 -0.22
CA ILE A 65 -2.61 21.10 0.20
C ILE A 65 -2.44 20.78 1.69
N MET A 66 -1.21 20.76 2.20
CA MET A 66 -0.95 20.50 3.63
C MET A 66 -1.54 21.54 4.58
N TRP A 67 -1.79 22.77 4.13
CA TRP A 67 -2.53 23.73 4.95
C TRP A 67 -4.00 23.32 5.15
N TYR A 68 -4.58 22.63 4.16
CA TYR A 68 -5.94 22.09 4.23
C TYR A 68 -6.01 20.69 4.86
N ALA A 69 -4.87 19.99 4.93
CA ALA A 69 -4.80 18.61 5.42
C ALA A 69 -5.41 18.40 6.82
N PRO A 70 -5.23 19.27 7.84
CA PRO A 70 -5.84 19.06 9.15
C PRO A 70 -7.38 18.96 9.08
N LEU A 71 -8.01 19.77 8.24
CA LEU A 71 -9.46 19.74 8.05
C LEU A 71 -9.89 18.49 7.27
N GLY A 72 -9.15 18.14 6.20
CA GLY A 72 -9.41 16.93 5.42
C GLY A 72 -9.28 15.66 6.25
N ILE A 73 -8.22 15.54 7.05
CA ILE A 73 -7.97 14.42 7.96
C ILE A 73 -9.11 14.28 8.97
N LEU A 74 -9.60 15.39 9.53
CA LEU A 74 -10.72 15.34 10.47
C LEU A 74 -11.98 14.72 9.84
N PHE A 75 -12.33 15.14 8.62
CA PHE A 75 -13.49 14.57 7.91
C PHE A 75 -13.25 13.15 7.43
N LEU A 76 -12.03 12.78 7.06
CA LEU A 76 -11.67 11.41 6.68
C LEU A 76 -11.81 10.45 7.88
N ILE A 77 -11.28 10.84 9.05
CA ILE A 77 -11.42 10.04 10.28
C ILE A 77 -12.89 9.98 10.69
N ALA A 78 -13.61 11.09 10.66
CA ALA A 78 -15.03 11.11 10.99
C ALA A 78 -15.87 10.24 10.04
N GLY A 79 -15.59 10.31 8.72
CA GLY A 79 -16.23 9.47 7.71
C GLY A 79 -15.98 7.98 7.97
N LYS A 80 -14.73 7.61 8.28
CA LYS A 80 -14.38 6.25 8.65
C LYS A 80 -15.08 5.78 9.92
N ILE A 81 -15.29 6.65 10.90
CA ILE A 81 -16.05 6.35 12.13
C ILE A 81 -17.54 6.15 11.83
N VAL A 82 -18.10 6.85 10.85
CA VAL A 82 -19.51 6.70 10.44
C VAL A 82 -19.73 5.46 9.58
N GLU A 83 -18.76 5.09 8.76
CA GLU A 83 -18.75 3.83 7.99
C GLU A 83 -18.67 2.59 8.89
N MET A 84 -18.29 2.74 10.17
CA MET A 84 -18.31 1.64 11.12
C MET A 84 -19.76 1.20 11.37
N GLU A 85 -20.17 0.08 10.77
CA GLU A 85 -21.40 -0.62 11.16
C GLU A 85 -21.30 -1.06 12.64
N ASP A 86 -22.45 -1.11 13.32
CA ASP A 86 -22.56 -1.46 14.74
C ASP A 86 -21.63 -2.63 15.11
N MET A 87 -20.76 -2.43 16.11
CA MET A 87 -19.78 -3.42 16.59
C MET A 87 -20.40 -4.73 17.14
N GLY A 88 -21.73 -4.87 17.06
CA GLY A 88 -22.47 -6.09 17.34
C GLY A 88 -22.53 -7.10 16.17
N VAL A 89 -22.11 -6.73 14.95
CA VAL A 89 -22.22 -7.59 13.74
C VAL A 89 -20.92 -8.36 13.44
N ILE A 90 -19.79 -7.95 13.99
CA ILE A 90 -18.52 -8.69 13.85
C ILE A 90 -18.57 -9.89 14.79
N GLY A 91 -18.92 -11.08 14.26
CA GLY A 91 -18.89 -12.33 15.01
C GLY A 91 -17.56 -12.51 15.75
N GLY A 92 -17.56 -13.18 16.92
CA GLY A 92 -16.39 -13.24 17.81
C GLY A 92 -15.10 -13.75 17.15
N GLN A 93 -15.20 -14.64 16.16
CA GLN A 93 -14.05 -15.11 15.38
C GLN A 93 -13.46 -14.03 14.46
N LEU A 94 -14.33 -13.25 13.80
CA LEU A 94 -13.90 -12.15 12.92
C LEU A 94 -13.29 -11.00 13.73
N ALA A 95 -13.80 -10.74 14.93
CA ALA A 95 -13.21 -9.76 15.85
C ALA A 95 -11.79 -10.16 16.29
N MET A 96 -11.58 -11.44 16.60
CA MET A 96 -10.25 -11.97 16.94
C MET A 96 -9.29 -11.91 15.77
N TYR A 97 -9.76 -12.13 14.55
CA TYR A 97 -8.98 -11.91 13.33
C TYR A 97 -8.54 -10.45 13.20
N THR A 98 -9.47 -9.50 13.28
CA THR A 98 -9.18 -8.06 13.20
C THR A 98 -8.15 -7.63 14.25
N VAL A 99 -8.32 -8.07 15.51
CA VAL A 99 -7.36 -7.79 16.58
C VAL A 99 -5.98 -8.37 16.26
N THR A 100 -5.91 -9.58 15.70
CA THR A 100 -4.64 -10.23 15.34
C THR A 100 -3.92 -9.45 14.24
N VAL A 101 -4.64 -8.97 13.22
CA VAL A 101 -4.06 -8.13 12.16
C VAL A 101 -3.52 -6.83 12.72
N ILE A 102 -4.30 -6.12 13.55
CA ILE A 102 -3.87 -4.87 14.18
C ILE A 102 -2.64 -5.07 15.05
N VAL A 103 -2.61 -6.12 15.87
CA VAL A 103 -1.44 -6.45 16.71
C VAL A 103 -0.22 -6.76 15.84
N GLY A 104 -0.39 -7.51 14.76
CA GLY A 104 0.67 -7.81 13.80
C GLY A 104 1.24 -6.53 13.16
N LEU A 105 0.39 -5.65 12.67
CA LEU A 105 0.78 -4.35 12.09
C LEU A 105 1.48 -3.46 13.13
N LEU A 106 0.99 -3.41 14.36
CA LEU A 106 1.62 -2.64 15.45
C LEU A 106 2.99 -3.19 15.81
N ILE A 107 3.15 -4.52 15.89
CA ILE A 107 4.46 -5.15 16.11
C ILE A 107 5.41 -4.80 14.96
N HIS A 108 4.95 -4.88 13.72
CA HIS A 108 5.77 -4.52 12.55
C HIS A 108 6.19 -3.05 12.59
N ALA A 109 5.25 -2.14 12.86
CA ALA A 109 5.47 -0.70 12.84
C ALA A 109 6.29 -0.17 14.03
N VAL A 110 6.12 -0.75 15.23
CA VAL A 110 6.72 -0.24 16.49
C VAL A 110 7.98 -1.02 16.87
N ILE A 111 8.10 -2.29 16.47
CA ILE A 111 9.23 -3.14 16.84
C ILE A 111 10.10 -3.44 15.62
N VAL A 112 9.55 -4.05 14.57
CA VAL A 112 10.36 -4.58 13.45
C VAL A 112 11.02 -3.45 12.66
N LEU A 113 10.25 -2.48 12.15
CA LEU A 113 10.78 -1.37 11.35
C LEU A 113 11.72 -0.45 12.15
N PRO A 114 11.39 -0.05 13.41
CA PRO A 114 12.30 0.79 14.21
C PRO A 114 13.58 0.05 14.60
N LEU A 115 13.52 -1.25 14.89
CA LEU A 115 14.69 -2.07 15.17
C LEU A 115 15.58 -2.19 13.92
N LEU A 116 15.00 -2.47 12.76
CA LEU A 116 15.74 -2.52 11.50
C LEU A 116 16.44 -1.19 11.21
N TYR A 117 15.72 -0.07 11.38
CA TYR A 117 16.27 1.27 11.23
C TYR A 117 17.46 1.50 12.19
N PHE A 118 17.30 1.14 13.46
CA PHE A 118 18.36 1.29 14.46
C PHE A 118 19.58 0.41 14.16
N LEU A 119 19.38 -0.84 13.74
CA LEU A 119 20.47 -1.76 13.41
C LEU A 119 21.30 -1.27 12.23
N VAL A 120 20.64 -0.72 11.19
CA VAL A 120 21.31 -0.25 9.96
C VAL A 120 21.93 1.13 10.16
N THR A 121 21.17 2.08 10.70
CA THR A 121 21.59 3.51 10.77
C THR A 121 22.27 3.88 12.08
N ARG A 122 22.07 3.08 13.14
CA ARG A 122 22.48 3.37 14.53
C ARG A 122 21.99 4.72 15.04
N LYS A 123 20.85 5.20 14.52
CA LYS A 123 20.18 6.43 14.94
C LYS A 123 18.85 6.12 15.62
N ASN A 124 18.37 7.09 16.42
CA ASN A 124 17.08 6.96 17.10
C ASN A 124 15.92 6.94 16.07
N PRO A 125 15.16 5.84 15.95
CA PRO A 125 14.06 5.73 15.00
C PRO A 125 12.88 6.65 15.32
N TRP A 126 12.66 6.97 16.59
CA TRP A 126 11.50 7.76 17.02
C TRP A 126 11.55 9.21 16.53
N VAL A 127 12.75 9.77 16.39
CA VAL A 127 12.93 11.11 15.79
C VAL A 127 12.54 11.08 14.32
N PHE A 128 12.94 10.02 13.60
CA PHE A 128 12.62 9.85 12.19
C PHE A 128 11.12 9.64 11.96
N ILE A 129 10.46 8.83 12.81
CA ILE A 129 9.01 8.61 12.78
C ILE A 129 8.26 9.91 13.11
N GLY A 130 8.76 10.70 14.07
CA GLY A 130 8.18 12.01 14.41
C GLY A 130 8.11 12.95 13.20
N GLY A 131 9.16 12.97 12.36
CA GLY A 131 9.16 13.74 11.11
C GLY A 131 8.18 13.23 10.05
N LEU A 132 7.69 11.99 10.17
CA LEU A 132 6.73 11.35 9.26
C LEU A 132 5.29 11.35 9.77
N LEU A 133 5.02 11.85 10.98
CA LEU A 133 3.73 11.72 11.65
C LEU A 133 2.55 12.21 10.79
N GLN A 134 2.73 13.33 10.09
CA GLN A 134 1.70 13.88 9.21
C GLN A 134 1.38 12.94 8.02
N ALA A 135 2.40 12.33 7.42
CA ALA A 135 2.22 11.34 6.37
C ALA A 135 1.52 10.09 6.91
N LEU A 136 1.91 9.60 8.09
CA LEU A 136 1.27 8.44 8.72
C LEU A 136 -0.22 8.65 9.01
N ILE A 137 -0.58 9.80 9.57
CA ILE A 137 -1.99 10.14 9.85
C ILE A 137 -2.79 10.30 8.55
N THR A 138 -2.17 10.87 7.51
CA THR A 138 -2.82 11.01 6.21
C THR A 138 -3.01 9.66 5.53
N ALA A 139 -2.02 8.75 5.61
CA ALA A 139 -2.15 7.38 5.12
C ALA A 139 -3.33 6.67 5.79
N LEU A 140 -3.45 6.81 7.12
CA LEU A 140 -4.55 6.22 7.87
C LEU A 140 -5.91 6.80 7.48
N GLY A 141 -6.02 8.12 7.30
CA GLY A 141 -7.28 8.76 6.91
C GLY A 141 -7.68 8.50 5.46
N THR A 142 -6.72 8.44 4.54
CA THR A 142 -6.99 8.27 3.11
C THR A 142 -7.06 6.82 2.66
N SER A 143 -6.55 5.88 3.47
CA SER A 143 -6.36 4.47 3.11
C SER A 143 -5.66 4.29 1.75
N SER A 144 -4.75 5.20 1.39
CA SER A 144 -4.11 5.22 0.06
C SER A 144 -2.64 5.67 0.12
N SER A 145 -1.75 4.74 -0.26
CA SER A 145 -0.31 4.99 -0.41
C SER A 145 -0.03 6.07 -1.47
N SER A 146 -0.71 6.01 -2.62
CA SER A 146 -0.52 6.96 -3.73
C SER A 146 -1.01 8.36 -3.38
N ALA A 147 -2.13 8.48 -2.67
CA ALA A 147 -2.64 9.79 -2.22
C ALA A 147 -1.70 10.43 -1.17
N THR A 148 -1.02 9.62 -0.37
CA THR A 148 -0.13 10.08 0.70
C THR A 148 1.30 10.35 0.23
N LEU A 149 1.68 9.86 -0.95
CA LEU A 149 3.03 9.97 -1.50
C LEU A 149 3.58 11.41 -1.51
N PRO A 150 2.83 12.45 -1.94
CA PRO A 150 3.35 13.82 -1.97
C PRO A 150 3.67 14.38 -0.58
N ILE A 151 2.85 14.05 0.42
CA ILE A 151 3.10 14.46 1.82
C ILE A 151 4.32 13.72 2.37
N THR A 152 4.46 12.43 2.02
CA THR A 152 5.62 11.61 2.39
C THR A 152 6.93 12.20 1.85
N PHE A 153 6.93 12.66 0.59
CA PHE A 153 8.06 13.38 0.01
C PHE A 153 8.49 14.57 0.85
N LYS A 154 7.55 15.46 1.16
CA LYS A 154 7.87 16.67 1.93
C LYS A 154 8.33 16.33 3.34
N CYS A 155 7.66 15.42 4.05
CA CYS A 155 8.07 15.00 5.38
C CYS A 155 9.51 14.46 5.39
N LEU A 156 9.89 13.65 4.40
CA LEU A 156 11.25 13.10 4.33
C LEU A 156 12.30 14.15 3.95
N GLU A 157 12.00 15.03 3.00
CA GLU A 157 12.94 16.04 2.52
C GLU A 157 13.10 17.21 3.49
N GLU A 158 12.02 17.70 4.08
CA GLU A 158 12.02 18.88 4.96
C GLU A 158 12.20 18.54 6.44
N ASN A 159 11.50 17.53 6.96
CA ASN A 159 11.55 17.22 8.40
C ASN A 159 12.74 16.29 8.73
N ASN A 160 12.99 15.29 7.88
CA ASN A 160 14.04 14.29 8.11
C ASN A 160 15.34 14.56 7.34
N GLY A 161 15.35 15.54 6.44
CA GLY A 161 16.54 15.96 5.69
C GLY A 161 17.12 14.88 4.76
N VAL A 162 16.27 13.99 4.23
CA VAL A 162 16.70 12.93 3.30
C VAL A 162 17.01 13.54 1.93
N ASP A 163 18.09 13.09 1.28
CA ASP A 163 18.50 13.57 -0.04
C ASP A 163 17.38 13.33 -1.07
N LYS A 164 17.02 14.40 -1.80
CA LYS A 164 15.96 14.39 -2.81
C LYS A 164 16.16 13.33 -3.89
N ARG A 165 17.41 12.98 -4.22
CA ARG A 165 17.71 11.94 -5.21
C ARG A 165 17.29 10.56 -4.72
N ILE A 166 17.36 10.32 -3.42
CA ILE A 166 16.95 9.05 -2.80
C ILE A 166 15.43 9.00 -2.69
N THR A 167 14.80 10.05 -2.14
CA THR A 167 13.34 10.09 -1.97
C THR A 167 12.62 9.94 -3.32
N ARG A 168 13.07 10.66 -4.35
CA ARG A 168 12.45 10.66 -5.70
C ARG A 168 12.55 9.35 -6.46
N PHE A 169 13.44 8.47 -6.03
CA PHE A 169 13.58 7.13 -6.59
C PHE A 169 12.88 6.08 -5.71
N VAL A 170 13.20 6.06 -4.42
CA VAL A 170 12.78 5.00 -3.51
C VAL A 170 11.29 5.09 -3.19
N LEU A 171 10.73 6.29 -3.01
CA LEU A 171 9.32 6.42 -2.61
C LEU A 171 8.32 6.00 -3.69
N PRO A 172 8.46 6.40 -4.97
CA PRO A 172 7.52 5.95 -6.00
C PRO A 172 7.58 4.42 -6.23
N VAL A 173 8.78 3.86 -6.19
CA VAL A 173 8.98 2.39 -6.27
C VAL A 173 8.36 1.72 -5.04
N GLY A 174 8.65 2.23 -3.84
CA GLY A 174 8.18 1.69 -2.58
C GLY A 174 6.66 1.75 -2.42
N ALA A 175 6.01 2.83 -2.84
CA ALA A 175 4.55 2.96 -2.76
C ALA A 175 3.78 1.91 -3.59
N THR A 176 4.48 1.27 -4.53
CA THR A 176 3.95 0.26 -5.44
C THR A 176 4.37 -1.15 -5.01
N ILE A 177 5.64 -1.33 -4.65
CA ILE A 177 6.22 -2.66 -4.40
C ILE A 177 6.18 -3.03 -2.91
N ASN A 178 6.37 -2.07 -2.01
CA ASN A 178 6.55 -2.32 -0.59
C ASN A 178 5.22 -2.34 0.17
N MET A 179 4.41 -3.37 -0.10
CA MET A 179 3.09 -3.57 0.50
C MET A 179 3.13 -4.56 1.69
N ASP A 180 3.95 -4.27 2.71
CA ASP A 180 4.10 -5.14 3.90
C ASP A 180 2.78 -5.37 4.64
N GLY A 181 1.96 -4.31 4.77
CA GLY A 181 0.66 -4.39 5.44
C GLY A 181 -0.28 -5.35 4.73
N THR A 182 -0.34 -5.28 3.40
CA THR A 182 -1.12 -6.18 2.54
C THR A 182 -0.64 -7.62 2.66
N ALA A 183 0.67 -7.87 2.62
CA ALA A 183 1.21 -9.22 2.79
C ALA A 183 0.87 -9.82 4.16
N LEU A 184 0.95 -9.02 5.24
CA LEU A 184 0.58 -9.46 6.59
C LEU A 184 -0.92 -9.76 6.69
N TYR A 185 -1.76 -8.87 6.14
CA TYR A 185 -3.21 -9.03 6.09
C TYR A 185 -3.61 -10.30 5.32
N GLU A 186 -3.08 -10.50 4.11
CA GLU A 186 -3.37 -11.69 3.28
C GLU A 186 -2.92 -13.00 3.94
N ALA A 187 -1.74 -13.00 4.56
CA ALA A 187 -1.24 -14.18 5.26
C ALA A 187 -2.13 -14.57 6.45
N LEU A 188 -2.54 -13.58 7.27
CA LEU A 188 -3.43 -13.81 8.40
C LEU A 188 -4.84 -14.19 7.98
N ALA A 189 -5.35 -13.59 6.90
CA ALA A 189 -6.63 -13.93 6.30
C ALA A 189 -6.69 -15.40 5.86
N ALA A 190 -5.64 -15.89 5.18
CA ALA A 190 -5.58 -17.28 4.76
C ALA A 190 -5.54 -18.25 5.95
N ILE A 191 -4.79 -17.91 7.00
CA ILE A 191 -4.75 -18.70 8.24
C ILE A 191 -6.12 -18.69 8.93
N PHE A 192 -6.79 -17.54 8.98
CA PHE A 192 -8.13 -17.40 9.57
C PHE A 192 -9.17 -18.24 8.82
N ILE A 193 -9.20 -18.18 7.49
CA ILE A 193 -10.11 -18.98 6.66
C ILE A 193 -9.87 -20.48 6.89
N ALA A 194 -8.60 -20.90 6.98
CA ALA A 194 -8.27 -22.28 7.31
C ALA A 194 -8.83 -22.69 8.69
N GLN A 195 -8.70 -21.82 9.70
CA GLN A 195 -9.22 -22.09 11.04
C GLN A 195 -10.75 -22.17 11.08
N VAL A 196 -11.46 -21.28 10.40
CA VAL A 196 -12.93 -21.29 10.32
C VAL A 196 -13.44 -22.58 9.67
N ASN A 197 -12.74 -23.05 8.64
CA ASN A 197 -13.07 -24.28 7.93
C ASN A 197 -12.51 -25.56 8.58
N ASN A 198 -11.87 -25.47 9.75
CA ASN A 198 -11.19 -26.58 10.42
C ASN A 198 -10.16 -27.31 9.53
N PHE A 199 -9.48 -26.57 8.65
CA PHE A 199 -8.32 -27.08 7.90
C PHE A 199 -7.06 -26.97 8.75
N ASP A 200 -6.42 -28.12 8.98
CA ASP A 200 -5.11 -28.18 9.62
C ASP A 200 -4.01 -27.76 8.62
N LEU A 201 -3.45 -26.57 8.83
CA LEU A 201 -2.30 -26.10 8.07
C LEU A 201 -1.01 -26.73 8.60
N ASN A 202 -0.30 -27.43 7.73
CA ASN A 202 1.05 -27.90 8.05
C ASN A 202 2.08 -26.76 7.91
N PHE A 203 3.27 -26.97 8.46
CA PHE A 203 4.36 -25.97 8.42
C PHE A 203 4.74 -25.54 7.00
N GLY A 204 4.71 -26.47 6.03
CA GLY A 204 4.98 -26.17 4.63
C GLY A 204 3.94 -25.22 4.03
N GLN A 205 2.66 -25.42 4.33
CA GLN A 205 1.58 -24.54 3.88
C GLN A 205 1.69 -23.13 4.47
N ILE A 206 2.10 -23.00 5.72
CA ILE A 206 2.32 -21.68 6.35
C ILE A 206 3.45 -20.92 5.62
N ILE A 207 4.52 -21.61 5.26
CA ILE A 207 5.61 -21.02 4.45
C ILE A 207 5.09 -20.62 3.06
N THR A 208 4.32 -21.50 2.41
CA THR A 208 3.72 -21.22 1.10
C THR A 208 2.82 -19.98 1.16
N ILE A 209 1.93 -19.88 2.14
CA ILE A 209 1.08 -18.70 2.36
C ILE A 209 1.94 -17.44 2.48
N SER A 210 3.00 -17.49 3.30
CA SER A 210 3.88 -16.33 3.54
C SER A 210 4.59 -15.86 2.26
N ILE A 211 5.14 -16.80 1.48
CA ILE A 211 5.83 -16.48 0.22
C ILE A 211 4.83 -15.97 -0.82
N THR A 212 3.70 -16.64 -0.97
CA THR A 212 2.68 -16.27 -1.95
C THR A 212 2.08 -14.90 -1.63
N ALA A 213 1.74 -14.61 -0.37
CA ALA A 213 1.22 -13.31 0.05
C ALA A 213 2.23 -12.18 -0.21
N THR A 214 3.51 -12.43 0.07
CA THR A 214 4.57 -11.44 -0.23
C THR A 214 4.71 -11.21 -1.74
N ALA A 215 4.60 -12.26 -2.56
CA ALA A 215 4.67 -12.13 -4.01
C ALA A 215 3.43 -11.45 -4.60
N ALA A 216 2.25 -11.78 -4.08
CA ALA A 216 0.96 -11.23 -4.49
C ALA A 216 0.86 -9.74 -4.14
N SER A 217 1.32 -9.33 -2.95
CA SER A 217 1.31 -7.93 -2.52
C SER A 217 2.17 -7.03 -3.43
N ILE A 218 3.26 -7.54 -4.01
CA ILE A 218 4.05 -6.81 -5.02
C ILE A 218 3.27 -6.67 -6.34
N GLY A 219 2.55 -7.72 -6.73
CA GLY A 219 1.76 -7.78 -7.97
C GLY A 219 0.45 -7.00 -7.93
N ALA A 220 0.01 -6.56 -6.75
CA ALA A 220 -1.23 -5.81 -6.52
C ALA A 220 -1.24 -4.43 -7.20
N ALA A 221 -0.07 -3.84 -7.40
CA ALA A 221 0.08 -2.46 -7.86
C ALA A 221 -0.20 -2.30 -9.36
N GLY A 222 -1.48 -2.29 -9.70
CA GLY A 222 -1.96 -2.12 -11.08
C GLY A 222 -3.32 -2.77 -11.36
N ILE A 223 -3.85 -3.54 -10.40
CA ILE A 223 -5.11 -4.27 -10.54
C ILE A 223 -6.23 -3.48 -9.83
N PRO A 224 -7.33 -3.10 -10.51
CA PRO A 224 -8.52 -2.60 -9.84
C PRO A 224 -9.01 -3.63 -8.81
N GLN A 225 -9.32 -3.21 -7.58
CA GLN A 225 -9.75 -4.12 -6.51
C GLN A 225 -8.70 -5.21 -6.17
N ALA A 226 -7.42 -4.84 -6.19
CA ALA A 226 -6.29 -5.75 -6.02
C ALA A 226 -6.38 -6.68 -4.81
N GLY A 227 -6.96 -6.24 -3.69
CA GLY A 227 -7.06 -7.03 -2.45
C GLY A 227 -7.85 -8.34 -2.61
N LEU A 228 -8.89 -8.38 -3.45
CA LEU A 228 -9.63 -9.63 -3.68
C LEU A 228 -8.86 -10.60 -4.57
N VAL A 229 -8.26 -10.08 -5.64
CA VAL A 229 -7.54 -10.88 -6.63
C VAL A 229 -6.31 -11.54 -6.00
N THR A 230 -5.57 -10.78 -5.20
CA THR A 230 -4.40 -11.27 -4.46
C THR A 230 -4.78 -12.30 -3.39
N MET A 231 -5.87 -12.07 -2.65
CA MET A 231 -6.37 -13.04 -1.68
C MET A 231 -6.73 -14.39 -2.32
N VAL A 232 -7.37 -14.38 -3.50
CA VAL A 232 -7.65 -15.61 -4.26
C VAL A 232 -6.37 -16.36 -4.60
N ILE A 233 -5.32 -15.64 -5.02
CA ILE A 233 -4.01 -16.25 -5.33
C ILE A 233 -3.41 -16.92 -4.08
N VAL A 234 -3.48 -16.26 -2.92
CA VAL A 234 -2.96 -16.81 -1.66
C VAL A 234 -3.73 -18.05 -1.23
N LEU A 235 -5.06 -18.01 -1.22
CA LEU A 235 -5.89 -19.15 -0.80
C LEU A 235 -5.74 -20.36 -1.73
N THR A 236 -5.74 -20.13 -3.05
CA THR A 236 -5.58 -21.21 -4.04
C THR A 236 -4.20 -21.86 -3.97
N SER A 237 -3.15 -21.15 -3.55
CA SER A 237 -1.79 -21.70 -3.40
C SER A 237 -1.67 -22.82 -2.37
N VAL A 238 -2.61 -22.88 -1.42
CA VAL A 238 -2.69 -23.92 -0.39
C VAL A 238 -3.96 -24.75 -0.46
N GLY A 239 -4.79 -24.54 -1.49
CA GLY A 239 -6.02 -25.31 -1.73
C GLY A 239 -7.19 -24.96 -0.80
N LEU A 240 -7.21 -23.74 -0.24
CA LEU A 240 -8.31 -23.27 0.60
C LEU A 240 -9.50 -22.77 -0.25
N PRO A 241 -10.74 -22.90 0.26
CA PRO A 241 -11.92 -22.39 -0.43
C PRO A 241 -11.89 -20.85 -0.54
N THR A 242 -12.20 -20.34 -1.73
CA THR A 242 -12.18 -18.89 -2.02
C THR A 242 -13.51 -18.19 -1.71
N ASP A 243 -14.58 -18.95 -1.50
CA ASP A 243 -15.92 -18.39 -1.25
C ASP A 243 -15.98 -17.64 0.10
N ASP A 244 -15.12 -18.03 1.04
CA ASP A 244 -15.01 -17.44 2.38
C ASP A 244 -14.28 -16.11 2.42
N ILE A 245 -13.73 -15.62 1.29
CA ILE A 245 -13.18 -14.25 1.20
C ILE A 245 -14.24 -13.22 1.57
N THR A 246 -15.51 -13.50 1.26
CA THR A 246 -16.65 -12.63 1.59
C THR A 246 -16.77 -12.32 3.09
N LEU A 247 -16.30 -13.21 3.97
CA LEU A 247 -16.25 -12.98 5.42
C LEU A 247 -15.29 -11.86 5.80
N ILE A 248 -14.19 -11.72 5.05
CA ILE A 248 -13.13 -10.75 5.33
C ILE A 248 -13.48 -9.37 4.75
N ILE A 249 -14.18 -9.35 3.61
CA ILE A 249 -14.65 -8.10 2.98
C ILE A 249 -15.46 -7.23 3.97
N ALA A 250 -16.19 -7.86 4.88
CA ALA A 250 -16.96 -7.17 5.92
C ALA A 250 -16.12 -6.29 6.86
N VAL A 251 -14.82 -6.61 7.03
CA VAL A 251 -13.88 -5.87 7.89
C VAL A 251 -12.74 -5.20 7.11
N ASP A 252 -12.69 -5.37 5.79
CA ASP A 252 -11.64 -4.84 4.90
C ASP A 252 -11.59 -3.31 4.89
N TRP A 253 -12.73 -2.64 5.06
CA TRP A 253 -12.76 -1.16 5.10
C TRP A 253 -12.06 -0.58 6.34
N PHE A 254 -11.89 -1.38 7.40
CA PHE A 254 -11.29 -0.99 8.68
C PHE A 254 -9.81 -1.40 8.78
N LEU A 255 -9.42 -2.51 8.17
CA LEU A 255 -8.07 -3.08 8.19
C LEU A 255 -7.15 -2.44 7.13
#